data_AF-A0A7S0Z921-F1
#
_entry.id   AF-A0A7S0Z921-F1
#
_cell.length_a   1.000
_cell.length_b   1.000
_cell.length_c   1.000
_cell.angle_alpha   90.00
_cell.angle_beta   90.00
_cell.angle_gamma   90.00
#
_symmetry.space_group_name_H-M   'P 1'
#
loop_
_entity.id
_entity.type
_entity.pdbx_description
1 polymer ?
#
loop_
_entity_poly.entity_id
_entity_poly.type
_entity_poly.pdbx_seq_one_letter_code
_entity_poly.pdbx_strand_id
1 'polypeptide(L)'
;SSFASMLVTNFDVESARVRRRCVAADDDDARGAVEVVESTIRYQNTRVEKKSGENGSSKFSFIPEETEYVIRTETAVPKVGFMLVGWGGNNGSTLTGGILANRLDIRWRTRDGEQKPNYWGSLTQSATCRVGSYNGEEVHVPFKSLMPMANPNDIIIDGWDISNVNLADAMTRAKVLDYDLQRQLRPHMEGLTPRASIFDPKFVASNQADRATNVIIGT
;
A
#
# COMPACT_ATOMS: atom_id res chain seq x y z
N SER A 1 25.59 21.70 13.82
CA SER A 1 25.44 21.83 12.35
C SER A 1 24.26 20.97 11.95
N SER A 2 23.08 21.57 11.74
CA SER A 2 21.88 20.84 11.36
C SER A 2 22.02 20.49 9.88
N PHE A 3 22.26 19.23 9.57
CA PHE A 3 22.09 18.70 8.22
C PHE A 3 20.59 18.77 7.90
N ALA A 4 20.15 19.86 7.28
CA ALA A 4 18.82 19.91 6.69
C ALA A 4 18.90 19.08 5.40
N SER A 5 18.30 17.88 5.40
CA SER A 5 18.17 17.11 4.16
C SER A 5 17.29 17.90 3.18
N MET A 6 17.74 18.02 1.94
CA MET A 6 16.99 18.72 0.91
C MET A 6 15.88 17.82 0.39
N LEU A 7 14.62 18.17 0.68
CA LEU A 7 13.45 17.49 0.14
C LEU A 7 13.03 18.14 -1.19
N VAL A 8 13.13 17.37 -2.29
CA VAL A 8 12.76 17.81 -3.63
C VAL A 8 11.44 17.16 -4.04
N THR A 9 10.52 17.95 -4.57
CA THR A 9 9.17 17.50 -4.98
C THR A 9 8.89 17.67 -6.47
N ASN A 10 9.74 18.40 -7.18
CA ASN A 10 9.67 18.59 -8.63
C ASN A 10 11.06 18.31 -9.22
N PHE A 11 11.17 17.29 -10.06
CA PHE A 11 12.44 16.83 -10.62
C PHE A 11 12.21 16.04 -11.91
N ASP A 12 13.25 16.00 -12.73
CA ASP A 12 13.34 15.15 -13.92
C ASP A 12 14.46 14.11 -13.74
N VAL A 13 14.30 12.96 -14.39
CA VAL A 13 15.31 11.89 -14.40
C VAL A 13 15.86 11.75 -15.81
N GLU A 14 17.11 12.13 -16.01
CA GLU A 14 17.84 11.92 -17.25
C GLU A 14 18.61 10.61 -17.20
N SER A 15 18.28 9.66 -18.09
CA SER A 15 18.98 8.38 -18.16
C SER A 15 18.96 7.81 -19.58
N ALA A 16 20.13 7.37 -20.06
CA ALA A 16 20.24 6.67 -21.35
C ALA A 16 19.57 5.28 -21.36
N ARG A 17 19.26 4.73 -20.17
CA ARG A 17 18.66 3.39 -19.98
C ARG A 17 17.17 3.44 -19.67
N VAL A 18 16.59 4.62 -19.54
CA VAL A 18 15.17 4.83 -19.26
C VAL A 18 14.53 5.51 -20.46
N ARG A 19 13.40 4.98 -20.91
CA ARG A 19 12.65 5.55 -22.05
C ARG A 19 11.16 5.56 -21.73
N ARG A 20 10.49 6.65 -22.10
CA ARG A 20 9.02 6.73 -22.12
C ARG A 20 8.54 6.51 -23.55
N ARG A 21 7.53 5.66 -23.74
CA ARG A 21 6.88 5.46 -25.05
C ARG A 21 5.44 5.02 -24.90
N CYS A 22 4.64 5.26 -25.95
CA CYS A 22 3.34 4.64 -26.09
C CYS A 22 3.50 3.26 -26.74
N VAL A 23 2.84 2.24 -26.18
CA VAL A 23 2.77 0.89 -26.74
C VAL A 23 1.31 0.51 -26.94
N ALA A 24 1.00 -0.34 -27.91
CA ALA A 24 -0.32 -0.96 -27.96
C ALA A 24 -0.49 -1.77 -26.66
N ALA A 25 -1.67 -1.70 -26.03
CA ALA A 25 -1.98 -2.63 -24.96
C ALA A 25 -1.98 -4.06 -25.50
N ASP A 26 -1.74 -5.03 -24.61
CA ASP A 26 -1.73 -6.45 -24.97
C ASP A 26 -3.06 -6.84 -25.66
N ASP A 27 -3.04 -7.88 -26.50
CA ASP A 27 -4.17 -8.23 -27.39
C ASP A 27 -5.52 -8.48 -26.67
N ASP A 28 -5.50 -8.74 -25.35
CA ASP A 28 -6.69 -8.92 -24.50
C ASP A 28 -7.18 -7.61 -23.82
N ASP A 29 -6.53 -6.47 -24.05
CA ASP A 29 -6.78 -5.22 -23.35
C ASP A 29 -7.45 -4.16 -24.23
N ALA A 30 -8.74 -3.93 -23.99
CA ALA A 30 -9.57 -2.98 -24.71
C ALA A 30 -9.20 -1.49 -24.50
N ARG A 31 -8.18 -1.18 -23.68
CA ARG A 31 -7.79 0.19 -23.31
C ARG A 31 -7.04 0.95 -24.40
N GLY A 32 -6.62 0.30 -25.49
CA GLY A 32 -5.89 0.94 -26.59
C GLY A 32 -4.42 1.22 -26.26
N ALA A 33 -3.80 2.23 -26.86
CA ALA A 33 -2.39 2.51 -26.60
C ALA A 33 -2.16 3.06 -25.18
N VAL A 34 -1.14 2.55 -24.48
CA VAL A 34 -0.77 2.92 -23.10
C VAL A 34 0.64 3.52 -23.04
N GLU A 35 0.82 4.51 -22.18
CA GLU A 35 2.15 5.09 -21.92
C GLU A 35 2.90 4.24 -20.88
N VAL A 36 4.11 3.82 -21.24
CA VAL A 36 4.99 3.01 -20.40
C VAL A 36 6.35 3.68 -20.19
N VAL A 37 6.94 3.43 -19.01
CA VAL A 37 8.37 3.62 -18.76
C VAL A 37 9.06 2.27 -18.88
N GLU A 38 10.08 2.20 -19.72
CA GLU A 38 10.97 1.05 -19.81
C GLU A 38 12.34 1.41 -19.25
N SER A 39 12.86 0.56 -18.36
CA SER A 39 14.17 0.71 -17.75
C SER A 39 15.00 -0.55 -17.92
N THR A 40 16.18 -0.43 -18.54
CA THR A 40 17.16 -1.52 -18.63
C THR A 40 18.01 -1.56 -17.36
N ILE A 41 17.92 -2.68 -16.62
CA ILE A 41 18.62 -2.92 -15.37
C ILE A 41 19.54 -4.12 -15.52
N ARG A 42 20.79 -3.97 -15.10
CA ARG A 42 21.74 -5.08 -15.00
C ARG A 42 21.79 -5.54 -13.55
N TYR A 43 21.24 -6.72 -13.31
CA TYR A 43 21.23 -7.34 -12.01
C TYR A 43 22.48 -8.18 -11.85
N GLN A 44 23.31 -7.81 -10.88
CA GLN A 44 24.54 -8.51 -10.55
C GLN A 44 24.30 -9.44 -9.37
N ASN A 45 24.73 -10.69 -9.51
CA ASN A 45 24.62 -11.70 -8.48
C ASN A 45 25.90 -12.55 -8.44
N THR A 46 26.06 -13.35 -7.39
CA THR A 46 27.18 -14.29 -7.25
C THR A 46 26.64 -15.70 -7.10
N ARG A 47 26.90 -16.55 -8.09
CA ARG A 47 26.60 -17.98 -7.97
C ARG A 47 27.69 -18.68 -7.17
N VAL A 48 27.28 -19.52 -6.22
CA VAL A 48 28.20 -20.25 -5.35
C VAL A 48 28.19 -21.73 -5.73
N GLU A 49 29.34 -22.26 -6.10
CA GLU A 49 29.53 -23.68 -6.37
C GLU A 49 30.42 -24.30 -5.29
N LYS A 50 29.94 -25.39 -4.66
CA LYS A 50 30.76 -26.23 -3.78
C LYS A 50 31.43 -27.33 -4.60
N LYS A 51 32.75 -27.45 -4.50
CA LYS A 51 33.58 -28.48 -5.13
C LYS A 51 34.31 -29.28 -4.06
N SER A 52 34.54 -30.57 -4.30
CA SER A 52 35.44 -31.36 -3.47
C SER A 52 36.87 -30.90 -3.70
N GLY A 53 37.55 -30.50 -2.64
CA GLY A 53 38.98 -30.20 -2.63
C GLY A 53 39.82 -31.45 -2.40
N GLU A 54 41.13 -31.33 -2.58
CA GLU A 54 42.07 -32.40 -2.23
C GLU A 54 41.91 -32.78 -0.75
N ASN A 55 42.02 -34.08 -0.46
CA ASN A 55 41.88 -34.68 0.88
C ASN A 55 40.49 -34.56 1.55
N GLY A 56 39.40 -34.46 0.78
CA GLY A 56 38.03 -34.41 1.33
C GLY A 56 37.64 -33.05 1.91
N SER A 57 38.47 -32.02 1.69
CA SER A 57 38.14 -30.64 2.02
C SER A 57 37.04 -30.09 1.11
N SER A 58 36.29 -29.09 1.56
CA SER A 58 35.30 -28.39 0.72
C SER A 58 35.92 -27.12 0.15
N LYS A 59 35.89 -26.95 -1.18
CA LYS A 59 36.31 -25.72 -1.88
C LYS A 59 35.08 -25.02 -2.43
N PHE A 60 34.96 -23.71 -2.21
CA PHE A 60 33.87 -22.90 -2.78
C PHE A 60 34.39 -22.05 -3.93
N SER A 61 33.66 -22.00 -5.04
CA SER A 61 33.89 -21.09 -6.15
C SER A 61 32.77 -20.04 -6.17
N PHE A 62 33.15 -18.77 -6.16
CA PHE A 62 32.23 -17.64 -6.24
C PHE A 62 32.32 -17.09 -7.67
N ILE A 63 31.23 -17.21 -8.42
CA ILE A 63 31.19 -16.88 -9.85
C ILE A 63 30.28 -15.65 -9.99
N PRO A 64 30.85 -14.46 -10.29
CA PRO A 64 30.04 -13.29 -10.59
C PRO A 64 29.21 -13.54 -11.86
N GLU A 65 27.93 -13.24 -11.80
CA GLU A 65 26.99 -13.36 -12.92
C GLU A 65 26.21 -12.05 -13.05
N GLU A 66 25.95 -11.65 -14.30
CA GLU A 66 25.13 -10.48 -14.63
C GLU A 66 23.97 -10.92 -15.50
N THR A 67 22.77 -10.49 -15.16
CA THR A 67 21.56 -10.70 -15.96
C THR A 67 20.95 -9.35 -16.29
N GLU A 68 20.73 -9.08 -17.57
CA GLU A 68 20.06 -7.86 -18.01
C GLU A 68 18.55 -8.08 -18.06
N TYR A 69 17.81 -7.17 -17.43
CA TYR A 69 16.36 -7.11 -17.43
C TYR A 69 15.88 -5.81 -18.08
N VAL A 70 14.78 -5.88 -18.82
CA VAL A 70 14.02 -4.69 -19.21
C VAL A 70 12.74 -4.68 -18.40
N ILE A 71 12.63 -3.75 -17.46
CA ILE A 71 11.41 -3.57 -16.67
C ILE A 71 10.54 -2.56 -17.39
N ARG A 72 9.32 -2.96 -17.75
CA ARG A 72 8.28 -2.09 -18.29
C ARG A 72 7.26 -1.80 -17.20
N THR A 73 6.86 -0.55 -17.07
CA THR A 73 5.83 -0.12 -16.12
C THR A 73 4.86 0.83 -16.82
N GLU A 74 3.58 0.45 -16.85
CA GLU A 74 2.50 1.36 -17.26
C GLU A 74 2.42 2.54 -16.29
N THR A 75 2.32 3.75 -16.84
CA THR A 75 2.27 4.98 -16.05
C THR A 75 0.87 5.36 -15.61
N ALA A 76 -0.15 4.86 -16.31
CA ALA A 76 -1.54 5.09 -15.96
C ALA A 76 -1.89 4.35 -14.67
N VAL A 77 -2.32 5.10 -13.65
CA VAL A 77 -2.77 4.53 -12.37
C VAL A 77 -4.25 4.14 -12.51
N PRO A 78 -4.61 2.85 -12.39
CA PRO A 78 -5.99 2.42 -12.53
C PRO A 78 -6.84 2.81 -11.30
N LYS A 79 -8.17 2.76 -11.44
CA LYS A 79 -9.06 2.78 -10.28
C LYS A 79 -8.86 1.49 -9.48
N VAL A 80 -8.66 1.63 -8.17
CA VAL A 80 -8.37 0.51 -7.27
C VAL A 80 -9.55 0.25 -6.35
N GLY A 81 -10.03 -0.99 -6.35
CA GLY A 81 -10.99 -1.50 -5.38
C GLY A 81 -10.29 -2.38 -4.34
N PHE A 82 -10.53 -2.13 -3.06
CA PHE A 82 -10.08 -2.96 -1.95
C PHE A 82 -11.27 -3.69 -1.34
N MET A 83 -11.23 -5.03 -1.37
CA MET A 83 -12.24 -5.85 -0.72
C MET A 83 -11.65 -6.57 0.50
N LEU A 84 -12.10 -6.16 1.69
CA LEU A 84 -11.53 -6.64 2.96
C LEU A 84 -12.33 -7.79 3.54
N VAL A 85 -11.66 -8.87 3.92
CA VAL A 85 -12.25 -9.89 4.80
C VAL A 85 -12.04 -9.46 6.25
N GLY A 86 -13.13 -9.36 7.02
CA GLY A 86 -13.12 -8.74 8.35
C GLY A 86 -13.20 -7.21 8.28
N TRP A 87 -13.97 -6.68 7.32
CA TRP A 87 -14.09 -5.23 7.10
C TRP A 87 -14.65 -4.48 8.32
N GLY A 88 -15.56 -5.10 9.07
CA GLY A 88 -16.09 -4.59 10.33
C GLY A 88 -15.15 -4.78 11.53
N GLY A 89 -13.95 -5.32 11.33
CA GLY A 89 -12.92 -5.43 12.36
C GLY A 89 -12.29 -4.08 12.70
N ASN A 90 -11.39 -4.09 13.70
CA ASN A 90 -10.67 -2.87 14.13
C ASN A 90 -9.87 -2.27 12.96
N ASN A 91 -9.15 -3.09 12.20
CA ASN A 91 -8.35 -2.62 11.08
C ASN A 91 -9.21 -2.13 9.91
N GLY A 92 -10.28 -2.86 9.54
CA GLY A 92 -11.12 -2.49 8.41
C GLY A 92 -11.90 -1.19 8.65
N SER A 93 -12.50 -1.04 9.83
CA SER A 93 -13.18 0.21 10.22
C SER A 93 -12.20 1.39 10.34
N THR A 94 -11.01 1.18 10.91
CA THR A 94 -9.97 2.23 11.04
C THR A 94 -9.42 2.64 9.67
N LEU A 95 -9.11 1.69 8.79
CA LEU A 95 -8.63 1.97 7.43
C LEU A 95 -9.65 2.81 6.67
N THR A 96 -10.92 2.40 6.72
CA THR A 96 -12.01 3.09 6.03
C THR A 96 -12.22 4.50 6.58
N GLY A 97 -12.28 4.63 7.92
CA GLY A 97 -12.42 5.93 8.58
C GLY A 97 -11.23 6.86 8.31
N GLY A 98 -10.00 6.34 8.33
CA GLY A 98 -8.79 7.10 8.04
C GLY A 98 -8.73 7.60 6.59
N ILE A 99 -9.14 6.79 5.62
CA ILE A 99 -9.25 7.21 4.22
C ILE A 99 -10.35 8.25 4.03
N LEU A 100 -11.53 8.05 4.62
CA LEU A 100 -12.62 9.04 4.54
C LEU A 100 -12.22 10.37 5.18
N ALA A 101 -11.55 10.35 6.33
CA ALA A 101 -11.06 11.55 6.99
C ALA A 101 -10.09 12.33 6.09
N ASN A 102 -9.11 11.66 5.47
CA ASN A 102 -8.16 12.28 4.53
C ASN A 102 -8.85 12.79 3.26
N ARG A 103 -9.79 12.03 2.69
CA ARG A 103 -10.52 12.39 1.46
C ARG A 103 -11.39 13.63 1.66
N LEU A 104 -12.02 13.75 2.83
CA LEU A 104 -12.99 14.80 3.14
C LEU A 104 -12.38 15.97 3.95
N ASP A 105 -11.07 15.96 4.22
CA ASP A 105 -10.36 16.89 5.12
C ASP A 105 -11.06 17.06 6.48
N ILE A 106 -11.57 15.96 7.08
CA ILE A 106 -12.25 16.01 8.37
C ILE A 106 -11.23 16.27 9.47
N ARG A 107 -11.30 17.45 10.07
CA ARG A 107 -10.48 17.87 11.21
C ARG A 107 -11.21 17.64 12.51
N TRP A 108 -10.50 17.23 13.54
CA TRP A 108 -11.11 16.94 14.84
C TRP A 108 -10.30 17.57 15.95
N ARG A 109 -10.95 17.81 17.09
CA ARG A 109 -10.28 18.33 18.28
C ARG A 109 -9.88 17.19 19.22
N THR A 110 -8.67 17.29 19.72
CA THR A 110 -8.18 16.51 20.86
C THR A 110 -7.87 17.46 22.01
N ARG A 111 -7.43 16.91 23.15
CA ARG A 111 -6.90 17.73 24.26
C ARG A 111 -5.70 18.60 23.85
N ASP A 112 -5.02 18.22 22.78
CA ASP A 112 -3.80 18.87 22.28
C ASP A 112 -4.10 19.86 21.13
N GLY A 113 -5.38 20.10 20.82
CA GLY A 113 -5.82 21.05 19.80
C GLY A 113 -6.48 20.40 18.59
N GLU A 114 -6.61 21.17 17.50
CA GLU A 114 -7.13 20.65 16.23
C GLU A 114 -6.10 19.76 15.55
N GLN A 115 -6.55 18.59 15.09
CA GLN A 115 -5.77 17.63 14.32
C GLN A 115 -6.23 17.66 12.86
N LYS A 116 -5.28 17.47 11.95
CA LYS A 116 -5.53 17.30 10.53
C LYS A 116 -5.32 15.82 10.13
N PRO A 117 -6.21 15.26 9.28
CA PRO A 117 -6.01 13.91 8.78
C PRO A 117 -4.71 13.81 7.98
N ASN A 118 -4.03 12.68 8.13
CA ASN A 118 -2.78 12.38 7.44
C ASN A 118 -2.64 10.87 7.24
N TYR A 119 -1.57 10.46 6.54
CA TYR A 119 -1.18 9.06 6.34
C TYR A 119 0.15 8.73 7.02
N TRP A 120 0.40 9.28 8.21
CA TRP A 120 1.59 8.93 8.97
C TRP A 120 1.64 7.43 9.26
N GLY A 121 2.85 6.88 9.28
CA GLY A 121 3.08 5.43 9.35
C GLY A 121 2.96 4.70 8.01
N SER A 122 2.44 5.33 6.96
CA SER A 122 2.50 4.77 5.61
C SER A 122 3.85 5.07 4.95
N LEU A 123 4.60 4.02 4.60
CA LEU A 123 5.84 4.15 3.83
C LEU A 123 5.60 4.88 2.51
N THR A 124 4.56 4.50 1.77
CA THR A 124 4.32 5.06 0.44
C THR A 124 3.89 6.53 0.51
N GLN A 125 3.12 6.92 1.51
CA GLN A 125 2.58 8.28 1.61
C GLN A 125 3.46 9.26 2.38
N SER A 126 4.24 8.78 3.35
CA SER A 126 4.94 9.63 4.32
C SER A 126 6.45 9.46 4.36
N ALA A 127 7.02 8.44 3.69
CA ALA A 127 8.48 8.27 3.64
C ALA A 127 9.12 8.99 2.46
N THR A 128 10.44 9.11 2.53
CA THR A 128 11.30 9.68 1.50
C THR A 128 12.36 8.68 1.06
N CYS A 129 12.85 8.80 -0.17
CA CYS A 129 13.97 8.03 -0.69
C CYS A 129 15.14 8.98 -0.97
N ARG A 130 16.36 8.61 -0.55
CA ARG A 130 17.58 9.33 -0.91
C ARG A 130 17.90 9.04 -2.38
N VAL A 131 18.06 10.09 -3.19
CA VAL A 131 18.34 9.98 -4.62
C VAL A 131 19.76 10.40 -4.99
N GLY A 132 20.47 11.09 -4.09
CA GLY A 132 21.84 11.51 -4.34
C GLY A 132 22.34 12.52 -3.32
N SER A 133 23.26 13.37 -3.76
CA SER A 133 23.73 14.53 -3.00
C SER A 133 23.92 15.74 -3.90
N TYR A 134 23.76 16.93 -3.33
CA TYR A 134 24.00 18.21 -3.98
C TYR A 134 24.74 19.12 -2.99
N ASN A 135 25.90 19.65 -3.40
CA ASN A 135 26.76 20.48 -2.53
C ASN A 135 27.09 19.86 -1.16
N GLY A 136 27.26 18.53 -1.11
CA GLY A 136 27.59 17.81 0.13
C GLY A 136 26.40 17.47 1.03
N GLU A 137 25.19 17.87 0.65
CA GLU A 137 23.94 17.54 1.36
C GLU A 137 23.20 16.40 0.67
N GLU A 138 22.55 15.53 1.45
CA GLU A 138 21.76 14.44 0.89
C GLU A 138 20.43 14.96 0.31
N VAL A 139 20.14 14.56 -0.92
CA VAL A 139 18.91 14.91 -1.61
C VAL A 139 17.92 13.76 -1.48
N HIS A 140 16.72 14.08 -1.04
CA HIS A 140 15.63 13.14 -0.84
C HIS A 140 14.40 13.56 -1.64
N VAL A 141 13.60 12.59 -2.06
CA VAL A 141 12.29 12.80 -2.70
C VAL A 141 11.21 12.00 -1.96
N PRO A 142 9.93 12.42 -1.96
CA PRO A 142 8.85 11.58 -1.45
C PRO A 142 8.83 10.20 -2.11
N PHE A 143 8.59 9.13 -1.37
CA PHE A 143 8.60 7.77 -1.93
C PHE A 143 7.60 7.62 -3.09
N LYS A 144 6.39 8.16 -2.93
CA LYS A 144 5.34 8.18 -3.95
C LYS A 144 5.64 9.00 -5.21
N SER A 145 6.69 9.83 -5.22
CA SER A 145 7.06 10.59 -6.43
C SER A 145 8.02 9.83 -7.34
N LEU A 146 8.52 8.66 -6.92
CA LEU A 146 9.46 7.87 -7.74
C LEU A 146 8.79 7.24 -8.96
N MET A 147 7.52 6.81 -8.81
CA MET A 147 6.71 6.21 -9.88
C MET A 147 5.24 6.55 -9.66
N PRO A 148 4.40 6.54 -10.71
CA PRO A 148 2.96 6.67 -10.55
C PRO A 148 2.41 5.57 -9.63
N MET A 149 1.71 5.97 -8.57
CA MET A 149 1.15 5.07 -7.56
C MET A 149 -0.31 5.43 -7.27
N ALA A 150 -1.09 4.43 -6.88
CA ALA A 150 -2.45 4.65 -6.39
C ALA A 150 -2.45 5.59 -5.17
N ASN A 151 -3.34 6.58 -5.20
CA ASN A 151 -3.60 7.44 -4.06
C ASN A 151 -4.64 6.78 -3.15
N PRO A 152 -4.38 6.60 -1.84
CA PRO A 152 -5.36 6.04 -0.92
C PRO A 152 -6.70 6.79 -0.91
N ASN A 153 -6.71 8.09 -1.19
CA ASN A 153 -7.93 8.87 -1.32
C ASN A 153 -8.80 8.45 -2.51
N ASP A 154 -8.27 7.74 -3.50
CA ASP A 154 -9.00 7.30 -4.69
C ASP A 154 -9.45 5.82 -4.59
N ILE A 155 -9.07 5.13 -3.51
CA ILE A 155 -9.42 3.72 -3.30
C ILE A 155 -10.91 3.59 -2.95
N ILE A 156 -11.59 2.68 -3.63
CA ILE A 156 -12.95 2.26 -3.30
C ILE A 156 -12.85 1.06 -2.36
N ILE A 157 -13.50 1.11 -1.20
CA ILE A 157 -13.42 0.06 -0.19
C ILE A 157 -14.79 -0.59 -0.03
N ASP A 158 -14.80 -1.92 -0.03
CA ASP A 158 -15.93 -2.79 0.30
C ASP A 158 -15.36 -4.01 1.04
N GLY A 159 -16.21 -4.98 1.40
CA GLY A 159 -15.73 -6.21 1.98
C GLY A 159 -16.80 -7.03 2.66
N TRP A 160 -16.32 -8.03 3.38
CA TRP A 160 -17.11 -9.02 4.10
C TRP A 160 -16.77 -9.00 5.58
N ASP A 161 -17.75 -9.33 6.40
CA ASP A 161 -17.54 -9.61 7.82
C ASP A 161 -18.60 -10.60 8.27
N ILE A 162 -18.24 -11.46 9.23
CA ILE A 162 -19.19 -12.39 9.85
C ILE A 162 -20.21 -11.66 10.72
N SER A 163 -19.98 -10.39 11.04
CA SER A 163 -20.91 -9.50 11.73
C SER A 163 -21.58 -8.53 10.75
N ASN A 164 -22.89 -8.33 10.86
CA ASN A 164 -23.66 -7.38 10.03
C ASN A 164 -23.61 -5.93 10.56
N VAL A 165 -22.73 -5.64 11.51
CA VAL A 165 -22.59 -4.30 12.11
C VAL A 165 -21.99 -3.34 11.08
N ASN A 166 -22.66 -2.21 10.83
CA ASN A 166 -22.15 -1.16 9.94
C ASN A 166 -20.82 -0.58 10.44
N LEU A 167 -20.06 0.07 9.56
CA LEU A 167 -18.73 0.52 9.95
C LEU A 167 -18.70 1.65 10.98
N ALA A 168 -19.75 2.46 11.11
CA ALA A 168 -19.77 3.50 12.15
C ALA A 168 -19.83 2.85 13.55
N ASP A 169 -20.71 1.88 13.73
CA ASP A 169 -20.82 1.16 15.01
C ASP A 169 -19.61 0.24 15.22
N ALA A 170 -19.04 -0.32 14.14
CA ALA A 170 -17.79 -1.09 14.20
C ALA A 170 -16.60 -0.22 14.64
N MET A 171 -16.51 1.02 14.15
CA MET A 171 -15.51 2.01 14.56
C MET A 171 -15.66 2.36 16.04
N THR A 172 -16.89 2.57 16.52
CA THR A 172 -17.16 2.80 17.95
C THR A 172 -16.77 1.60 18.81
N ARG A 173 -17.05 0.38 18.35
CA ARG A 173 -16.60 -0.86 19.02
C ARG A 173 -15.08 -0.98 19.06
N ALA A 174 -14.40 -0.60 17.99
CA ALA A 174 -12.95 -0.72 17.85
C ALA A 174 -12.16 0.20 18.80
N LYS A 175 -12.73 1.36 19.15
CA LYS A 175 -12.11 2.35 20.07
C LYS A 175 -10.70 2.77 19.66
N VAL A 176 -10.44 2.86 18.36
CA VAL A 176 -9.13 3.24 17.80
C VAL A 176 -9.06 4.74 17.49
N LEU A 177 -10.06 5.27 16.77
CA LEU A 177 -10.09 6.69 16.39
C LEU A 177 -10.58 7.57 17.55
N ASP A 178 -10.13 8.82 17.60
CA ASP A 178 -10.59 9.79 18.59
C ASP A 178 -12.11 10.00 18.54
N TYR A 179 -12.75 10.20 19.70
CA TYR A 179 -14.21 10.32 19.80
C TYR A 179 -14.78 11.43 18.92
N ASP A 180 -14.12 12.59 18.84
CA ASP A 180 -14.58 13.71 18.02
C ASP A 180 -14.55 13.37 16.52
N LEU A 181 -13.51 12.65 16.07
CA LEU A 181 -13.40 12.14 14.72
C LEU A 181 -14.49 11.08 14.43
N GLN A 182 -14.73 10.15 15.37
CA GLN A 182 -15.79 9.15 15.22
C GLN A 182 -17.17 9.79 15.00
N ARG A 183 -17.51 10.84 15.76
CA ARG A 183 -18.79 11.55 15.62
C ARG A 183 -18.94 12.17 14.23
N GLN A 184 -17.87 12.74 13.68
CA GLN A 184 -17.85 13.36 12.36
C GLN A 184 -17.87 12.33 11.23
N LEU A 185 -17.25 11.17 11.42
CA LEU A 185 -17.24 10.08 10.44
C LEU A 185 -18.55 9.28 10.38
N ARG A 186 -19.34 9.28 11.46
CA ARG A 186 -20.59 8.52 11.54
C ARG A 186 -21.52 8.64 10.32
N PRO A 187 -21.91 9.83 9.84
CA PRO A 187 -22.79 9.97 8.66
C PRO A 187 -22.17 9.39 7.36
N HIS A 188 -20.85 9.23 7.30
CA HIS A 188 -20.15 8.67 6.15
C HIS A 188 -19.93 7.15 6.25
N MET A 189 -20.06 6.57 7.45
CA MET A 189 -19.75 5.16 7.71
C MET A 189 -20.98 4.33 8.11
N GLU A 190 -22.09 4.95 8.51
CA GLU A 190 -23.29 4.22 8.94
C GLU A 190 -24.01 3.48 7.81
N GLY A 191 -23.88 3.97 6.57
CA GLY A 191 -24.39 3.28 5.38
C GLY A 191 -23.48 2.18 4.83
N LEU A 192 -22.28 1.99 5.41
CA LEU A 192 -21.31 1.00 4.96
C LEU A 192 -21.46 -0.27 5.78
N THR A 193 -22.19 -1.24 5.25
CA THR A 193 -22.44 -2.53 5.90
C THR A 193 -21.67 -3.66 5.21
N PRO A 194 -20.92 -4.49 5.95
CA PRO A 194 -20.21 -5.62 5.35
C PRO A 194 -21.15 -6.63 4.70
N ARG A 195 -20.70 -7.22 3.60
CA ARG A 195 -21.36 -8.38 2.96
C ARG A 195 -21.21 -9.62 3.84
N ALA A 196 -22.13 -10.58 3.69
CA ALA A 196 -22.08 -11.83 4.43
C ALA A 196 -20.81 -12.62 4.10
N SER A 197 -20.09 -13.09 5.12
CA SER A 197 -18.82 -13.82 4.98
C SER A 197 -19.01 -15.33 5.13
N ILE A 198 -17.99 -16.11 4.75
CA ILE A 198 -17.90 -17.53 5.12
C ILE A 198 -17.44 -17.61 6.59
N PHE A 199 -18.05 -18.50 7.36
CA PHE A 199 -17.68 -18.78 8.75
C PHE A 199 -17.65 -20.29 9.00
N ASP A 200 -16.45 -20.83 9.24
CA ASP A 200 -16.27 -22.20 9.72
C ASP A 200 -15.72 -22.14 11.17
N PRO A 201 -16.54 -22.51 12.17
CA PRO A 201 -16.15 -22.49 13.58
C PRO A 201 -14.87 -23.28 13.91
N LYS A 202 -14.46 -24.23 13.06
CA LYS A 202 -13.24 -25.04 13.29
C LYS A 202 -11.95 -24.25 13.13
N PHE A 203 -11.98 -23.15 12.37
CA PHE A 203 -10.80 -22.36 12.03
C PHE A 203 -10.67 -21.06 12.83
N VAL A 204 -11.60 -20.80 13.75
CA VAL A 204 -11.68 -19.57 14.55
C VAL A 204 -11.95 -19.90 16.00
N ALA A 205 -11.53 -18.99 16.90
CA ALA A 205 -11.76 -19.16 18.32
C ALA A 205 -13.27 -19.27 18.62
N SER A 206 -13.62 -20.16 19.55
CA SER A 206 -15.02 -20.47 19.90
C SER A 206 -15.82 -19.26 20.36
N ASN A 207 -15.16 -18.25 20.93
CA ASN A 207 -15.77 -16.99 21.36
C ASN A 207 -16.21 -16.06 20.22
N GLN A 208 -15.97 -16.42 18.96
CA GLN A 208 -16.45 -15.65 17.80
C GLN A 208 -17.85 -16.08 17.33
N ALA A 209 -18.41 -17.18 17.85
CA ALA A 209 -19.70 -17.71 17.42
C ALA A 209 -20.83 -16.67 17.56
N ASP A 210 -20.89 -15.96 18.69
CA ASP A 210 -21.94 -14.95 18.93
C ASP A 210 -21.82 -13.72 18.01
N ARG A 211 -20.66 -13.51 17.38
CA ARG A 211 -20.43 -12.41 16.43
C ARG A 211 -20.83 -12.76 15.01
N ALA A 212 -21.04 -14.04 14.71
CA ALA A 212 -21.33 -14.55 13.38
C ALA A 212 -22.82 -14.38 13.02
N THR A 213 -23.26 -13.14 12.85
CA THR A 213 -24.65 -12.77 12.49
C THR A 213 -24.87 -12.57 10.98
N ASN A 214 -23.81 -12.65 10.17
CA ASN A 214 -23.79 -12.30 8.75
C ASN A 214 -22.98 -13.33 7.96
N VAL A 215 -23.51 -14.54 7.88
CA VAL A 215 -22.82 -15.69 7.29
C VAL A 215 -23.53 -16.14 6.02
N ILE A 216 -22.75 -16.47 4.99
CA ILE A 216 -23.28 -17.14 3.78
C ILE A 216 -23.68 -18.55 4.20
N ILE A 217 -24.98 -18.85 4.10
CA ILE A 217 -25.50 -20.19 4.39
C ILE A 217 -25.15 -21.09 3.19
N GLY A 218 -24.36 -22.13 3.45
CA GLY A 218 -24.11 -23.18 2.48
C GLY A 218 -25.35 -24.04 2.23
N THR A 219 -25.42 -24.65 1.05
CA THR A 219 -26.37 -25.75 0.77
C THR A 219 -25.91 -27.06 1.37
#